data_AF-A0A2J4GAE7-F1
#
_entry.id   AF-A0A2J4GAE7-F1
#
_cell.length_a   1.000
_cell.length_b   1.000
_cell.length_c   1.000
_cell.angle_alpha   90.00
_cell.angle_beta   90.00
_cell.angle_gamma   90.00
#
_symmetry.space_group_name_H-M   'P 1'
#
loop_
_entity.id
_entity.type
_entity.pdbx_description
1 polymer ?
#
loop_
_entity_poly.entity_id
_entity_poly.type
_entity_poly.pdbx_seq_one_letter_code
_entity_poly.pdbx_strand_id
1 'polypeptide(L)'
;MEVLLKKRPKKYLLDYLAQSSQKVSEEISRVERLYEELLRKGESNAFLKALVEKIASELTIPDPPLPPESEALPQRLEEYERGLRSLEEALKQTLSFLERVEKVLPEADKAVERVENYVKLVSPLNPTMASEAAKAAARVRRVQELLLKEPKMSTLADLERGLEELDRVERALRAEYEKALGFILRDLQATREVARRAVAAAVLQEKSVLEREVEKLNRLEQELVELKVNPQPLDTQKFYAELRRIKSAAEEVLNKNLAPSEAKVLESVLWLASSSDSKVFEFSDFVELVARRGEVGTSEALSALYRLSKNGAVKVVVRVLA
;
A
#
# COMPACT_ATOMS: atom_id res chain seq x y z
N MET A 1 -36.40 52.90 10.61
CA MET A 1 -36.47 52.75 12.08
C MET A 1 -36.15 54.03 12.87
N GLU A 2 -35.71 55.12 12.23
CA GLU A 2 -35.39 56.40 12.90
C GLU A 2 -36.58 57.07 13.61
N VAL A 3 -37.81 56.84 13.16
CA VAL A 3 -39.01 57.52 13.69
C VAL A 3 -39.57 56.84 14.96
N LEU A 4 -39.17 55.60 15.26
CA LEU A 4 -39.73 54.81 16.37
C LEU A 4 -39.01 55.00 17.72
N LEU A 5 -37.82 55.63 17.73
CA LEU A 5 -37.04 55.87 18.95
C LEU A 5 -37.33 57.24 19.60
N LYS A 6 -37.87 58.22 18.85
CA LYS A 6 -38.14 59.59 19.35
C LYS A 6 -39.35 59.71 20.31
N LYS A 7 -40.10 58.63 20.56
CA LYS A 7 -41.29 58.63 21.43
C LYS A 7 -41.31 57.55 22.52
N ARG A 8 -40.19 56.86 22.78
CA ARG A 8 -40.14 55.84 23.85
C ARG A 8 -39.63 56.47 25.16
N PRO A 9 -40.21 56.09 26.32
CA PRO A 9 -39.77 56.61 27.61
C PRO A 9 -38.28 56.31 27.81
N LYS A 10 -37.51 57.27 28.35
CA LYS A 10 -36.04 57.17 28.56
C LYS A 10 -35.62 55.84 29.20
N LYS A 11 -36.44 55.31 30.12
CA LYS A 11 -36.26 54.00 30.75
C LYS A 11 -36.16 52.85 29.73
N TYR A 12 -37.03 52.81 28.72
CA TYR A 12 -37.03 51.76 27.70
C TYR A 12 -35.76 51.79 26.84
N LEU A 13 -35.26 52.99 26.50
CA LEU A 13 -34.02 53.15 25.74
C LEU A 13 -32.80 52.68 26.55
N LEU A 14 -32.77 52.98 27.84
CA LEU A 14 -31.72 52.53 28.75
C LEU A 14 -31.76 51.01 28.97
N ASP A 15 -32.95 50.44 29.15
CA ASP A 15 -33.14 48.98 29.29
C ASP A 15 -32.72 48.25 28.00
N TYR A 16 -33.03 48.79 26.83
CA TYR A 16 -32.60 48.26 25.54
C TYR A 16 -31.07 48.29 25.37
N LEU A 17 -30.46 49.44 25.67
CA LEU A 17 -29.00 49.59 25.61
C LEU A 17 -28.28 48.66 26.60
N ALA A 18 -28.83 48.48 27.80
CA ALA A 18 -28.28 47.54 28.78
C ALA A 18 -28.34 46.09 28.27
N GLN A 19 -29.46 45.67 27.67
CA GLN A 19 -29.60 44.33 27.09
C GLN A 19 -28.68 44.11 25.88
N SER A 20 -28.61 45.07 24.95
CA SER A 20 -27.72 44.97 23.79
C SER A 20 -26.25 44.99 24.20
N SER A 21 -25.88 45.79 25.19
CA SER A 21 -24.52 45.79 25.76
C SER A 21 -24.18 44.45 26.42
N GLN A 22 -25.12 43.83 27.12
CA GLN A 22 -24.92 42.52 27.72
C GLN A 22 -24.69 41.43 26.65
N LYS A 23 -25.52 41.41 25.60
CA LYS A 23 -25.35 40.47 24.47
C LYS A 23 -24.01 40.65 23.78
N VAL A 24 -23.63 41.89 23.46
CA VAL A 24 -22.32 42.21 22.88
C VAL A 24 -21.19 41.71 23.79
N SER A 25 -21.29 41.92 25.10
CA SER A 25 -20.30 41.41 26.06
C SER A 25 -20.20 39.89 26.05
N GLU A 26 -21.33 39.18 25.95
CA GLU A 26 -21.35 37.71 25.87
C GLU A 26 -20.70 37.21 24.56
N GLU A 27 -20.96 37.87 23.42
CA GLU A 27 -20.35 37.51 22.13
C GLU A 27 -18.84 37.82 22.10
N ILE A 28 -18.40 38.94 22.70
CA ILE A 28 -16.97 39.24 22.88
C ILE A 28 -16.29 38.10 23.64
N SER A 29 -16.84 37.70 24.79
CA SER A 29 -16.25 36.61 25.58
C SER A 29 -16.21 35.27 24.84
N ARG A 30 -17.16 35.00 23.92
CA ARG A 30 -17.11 33.79 23.08
C ARG A 30 -16.01 33.87 22.04
N VAL A 31 -15.90 35.00 21.34
CA VAL A 31 -14.86 35.25 20.34
C VAL A 31 -13.47 35.17 21.00
N GLU A 32 -13.30 35.76 22.18
CA GLU A 32 -12.04 35.70 22.94
C GLU A 32 -11.65 34.26 23.27
N ARG A 33 -12.59 33.44 23.76
CA ARG A 33 -12.33 32.02 24.04
C ARG A 33 -11.92 31.25 22.79
N LEU A 34 -12.63 31.44 21.67
CA LEU A 34 -12.30 30.78 20.40
C LEU A 34 -10.92 31.22 19.87
N TYR A 35 -10.58 32.50 20.06
CA TYR A 35 -9.27 33.03 19.70
C TYR A 35 -8.15 32.46 20.58
N GLU A 36 -8.37 32.33 21.90
CA GLU A 36 -7.44 31.64 22.80
C GLU A 36 -7.26 30.17 22.43
N GLU A 37 -8.34 29.46 22.07
CA GLU A 37 -8.27 28.08 21.58
C GLU A 37 -7.47 27.96 20.28
N LEU A 38 -7.64 28.92 19.37
CA LEU A 38 -6.88 29.00 18.11
C LEU A 38 -5.39 29.20 18.37
N LEU A 39 -5.02 30.10 19.29
CA LEU A 39 -3.63 30.31 19.71
C LEU A 39 -3.04 29.06 20.38
N ARG A 40 -3.78 28.43 21.30
CA ARG A 40 -3.35 27.17 21.94
C ARG A 40 -3.12 26.04 20.94
N LYS A 41 -3.95 25.92 19.90
CA LYS A 41 -3.72 24.98 18.79
C LYS A 41 -2.49 25.35 17.96
N GLY A 42 -2.16 26.63 17.85
CA GLY A 42 -0.90 27.07 17.23
C GLY A 42 0.33 26.62 18.04
N GLU A 43 0.24 26.55 19.37
CA GLU A 43 1.36 26.16 20.23
C GLU A 43 1.71 24.66 20.18
N SER A 44 0.81 23.81 19.68
CA SER A 44 1.03 22.35 19.66
C SER A 44 2.06 21.91 18.62
N ASN A 45 2.22 22.66 17.52
CA ASN A 45 3.17 22.33 16.45
C ASN A 45 3.62 23.61 15.72
N ALA A 46 4.92 23.72 15.42
CA ALA A 46 5.49 24.81 14.64
C ALA A 46 4.78 25.05 13.29
N PHE A 47 4.27 23.98 12.67
CA PHE A 47 3.47 24.05 11.44
C PHE A 47 2.12 24.74 11.67
N LEU A 48 1.39 24.29 12.71
CA LEU A 48 0.09 24.87 13.06
C LEU A 48 0.26 26.31 13.54
N LYS A 49 1.36 26.63 14.23
CA LYS A 49 1.72 27.99 14.60
C LYS A 49 1.78 28.92 13.40
N ALA A 50 2.52 28.54 12.35
CA ALA A 50 2.65 29.35 11.14
C ALA A 50 1.31 29.54 10.41
N LEU A 51 0.47 28.50 10.39
CA LEU A 51 -0.89 28.60 9.85
C LEU A 51 -1.79 29.51 10.69
N VAL A 52 -1.74 29.36 12.01
CA VAL A 52 -2.52 30.16 12.97
C VAL A 52 -2.12 31.63 12.90
N GLU A 53 -0.83 31.95 12.87
CA GLU A 53 -0.32 33.32 12.72
C GLU A 53 -0.80 33.95 11.40
N LYS A 54 -0.80 33.17 10.31
CA LYS A 54 -1.29 33.64 9.02
C LYS A 54 -2.80 33.88 9.03
N ILE A 55 -3.59 32.95 9.55
CA ILE A 55 -5.04 33.10 9.63
C ILE A 55 -5.42 34.26 10.57
N ALA A 56 -4.72 34.40 11.70
CA ALA A 56 -4.86 35.54 12.61
C ALA A 56 -4.59 36.88 11.92
N SER A 57 -3.63 36.94 10.99
CA SER A 57 -3.34 38.16 10.23
C SER A 57 -4.41 38.51 9.18
N GLU A 58 -5.21 37.54 8.73
CA GLU A 58 -6.28 37.72 7.74
C GLU A 58 -7.66 37.96 8.40
N LEU A 59 -7.77 37.78 9.72
CA LEU A 59 -9.01 37.99 10.48
C LEU A 59 -9.27 39.48 10.76
N THR A 60 -10.34 40.03 10.17
CA THR A 60 -10.79 41.39 10.46
C THR A 60 -11.63 41.41 11.74
N ILE A 61 -11.07 41.96 12.83
CA ILE A 61 -11.81 42.17 14.08
C ILE A 61 -12.64 43.45 13.93
N PRO A 62 -13.97 43.42 14.13
CA PRO A 62 -14.79 44.62 14.05
C PRO A 62 -14.40 45.60 15.16
N ASP A 63 -14.36 46.90 14.84
CA ASP A 63 -14.07 47.94 15.82
C ASP A 63 -15.26 48.14 16.77
N PRO A 64 -15.01 48.32 18.08
CA PRO A 64 -16.07 48.63 19.02
C PRO A 64 -16.64 50.03 18.73
N PRO A 65 -17.95 50.26 18.90
CA PRO A 65 -18.54 51.57 18.69
C PRO A 65 -18.01 52.60 19.70
N LEU A 66 -17.27 53.61 19.22
CA LEU A 66 -16.72 54.69 20.05
C LEU A 66 -17.73 55.84 20.26
N PRO A 67 -17.80 56.46 21.46
CA PRO A 67 -18.57 57.70 21.69
C PRO A 67 -17.98 58.89 20.91
N PRO A 68 -18.80 59.86 20.40
CA PRO A 68 -19.88 60.50 21.17
C PRO A 68 -21.29 60.47 20.53
N GLU A 69 -21.55 59.68 19.50
CA GLU A 69 -22.82 59.71 18.76
C GLU A 69 -23.95 58.91 19.45
N SER A 70 -24.49 59.47 20.54
CA SER A 70 -25.55 58.86 21.37
C SER A 70 -26.84 58.47 20.63
N GLU A 71 -27.14 59.07 19.47
CA GLU A 71 -28.37 58.79 18.71
C GLU A 71 -28.25 57.52 17.82
N ALA A 72 -27.05 57.18 17.35
CA ALA A 72 -26.81 56.02 16.49
C ALA A 72 -26.26 54.79 17.23
N LEU A 73 -25.97 54.94 18.53
CA LEU A 73 -25.37 53.90 19.38
C LEU A 73 -26.14 52.55 19.37
N PRO A 74 -27.49 52.50 19.43
CA PRO A 74 -28.21 51.24 19.36
C PRO A 74 -27.99 50.48 18.04
N GLN A 75 -27.97 51.18 16.90
CA GLN A 75 -27.77 50.58 15.58
C GLN A 75 -26.33 50.08 15.43
N ARG A 76 -25.35 50.88 15.86
CA ARG A 76 -23.93 50.48 15.84
C ARG A 76 -23.65 49.28 16.74
N LEU A 77 -24.32 49.17 17.90
CA LEU A 77 -24.21 47.99 18.76
C LEU A 77 -24.78 46.73 18.10
N GLU A 78 -25.90 46.84 17.37
CA GLU A 78 -26.45 45.72 16.61
C GLU A 78 -25.56 45.32 15.42
N GLU A 79 -24.96 46.28 14.73
CA GLU A 79 -24.00 46.03 13.64
C GLU A 79 -22.73 45.36 14.18
N TYR A 80 -22.24 45.83 15.34
CA TYR A 80 -21.11 45.24 16.04
C TYR A 80 -21.42 43.81 16.51
N GLU A 81 -22.60 43.56 17.09
CA GLU A 81 -23.06 42.22 17.46
C GLU A 81 -23.10 41.27 16.24
N ARG A 82 -23.61 41.75 15.09
CA ARG A 82 -23.60 40.99 13.84
C ARG A 82 -22.19 40.70 13.35
N GLY A 83 -21.29 41.68 13.44
CA GLY A 83 -19.88 41.52 13.12
C GLY A 83 -19.20 40.46 13.99
N LEU A 84 -19.44 40.50 15.31
CA LEU A 84 -18.92 39.52 16.27
C LEU A 84 -19.43 38.10 15.99
N ARG A 85 -20.73 37.94 15.65
CA ARG A 85 -21.26 36.62 15.29
C ARG A 85 -20.67 36.08 13.98
N SER A 86 -20.44 36.94 12.99
CA SER A 86 -19.76 36.55 11.76
C SER A 86 -18.31 36.12 12.03
N LEU A 87 -17.63 36.82 12.95
CA LEU A 87 -16.27 36.48 13.38
C LEU A 87 -16.25 35.16 14.16
N GLU A 88 -17.21 34.94 15.06
CA GLU A 88 -17.37 33.68 15.79
C GLU A 88 -17.49 32.48 14.83
N GLU A 89 -18.34 32.59 13.81
CA GLU A 89 -18.52 31.55 12.80
C GLU A 89 -17.25 31.31 11.98
N ALA A 90 -16.54 32.37 11.58
CA ALA A 90 -15.27 32.25 10.88
C ALA A 90 -14.20 31.55 11.73
N LEU A 91 -14.13 31.87 13.04
CA LEU A 91 -13.22 31.22 13.98
C LEU A 91 -13.57 29.74 14.18
N LYS A 92 -14.84 29.38 14.30
CA LYS A 92 -15.29 27.98 14.37
C LYS A 92 -14.89 27.18 13.13
N GLN A 93 -15.12 27.76 11.94
CA GLN A 93 -14.72 27.13 10.68
C GLN A 93 -13.21 26.95 10.59
N THR A 94 -12.45 27.95 11.05
CA THR A 94 -10.99 27.90 11.12
C THR A 94 -10.49 26.81 12.06
N LEU A 95 -11.06 26.71 13.26
CA LEU A 95 -10.71 25.67 14.23
C LEU A 95 -10.99 24.27 13.66
N SER A 96 -12.14 24.07 13.03
CA SER A 96 -12.47 22.80 12.37
C SER A 96 -11.51 22.47 11.22
N PHE A 97 -11.11 23.47 10.43
CA PHE A 97 -10.09 23.30 9.39
C PHE A 97 -8.76 22.86 10.00
N LEU A 98 -8.27 23.55 11.03
CA LEU A 98 -7.01 23.22 11.70
C LEU A 98 -7.02 21.81 12.29
N GLU A 99 -8.13 21.37 12.87
CA GLU A 99 -8.29 20.00 13.38
C GLU A 99 -8.16 18.93 12.30
N ARG A 100 -8.68 19.19 11.11
CA ARG A 100 -8.52 18.27 9.98
C ARG A 100 -7.09 18.29 9.46
N VAL A 101 -6.50 19.47 9.33
CA VAL A 101 -5.10 19.66 8.91
C VAL A 101 -4.15 18.90 9.83
N GLU A 102 -4.35 19.01 11.15
CA GLU A 102 -3.56 18.33 12.19
C GLU A 102 -3.57 16.79 12.03
N LYS A 103 -4.67 16.22 11.55
CA LYS A 103 -4.80 14.77 11.29
C LYS A 103 -4.23 14.37 9.94
N VAL A 104 -4.62 15.09 8.89
CA VAL A 104 -4.36 14.73 7.49
C VAL A 104 -2.87 14.87 7.13
N LEU A 105 -2.16 15.85 7.68
CA LEU A 105 -0.76 16.09 7.32
C LEU A 105 0.18 14.97 7.74
N PRO A 106 0.20 14.51 9.02
CA PRO A 106 1.01 13.36 9.40
C PRO A 106 0.67 12.09 8.63
N GLU A 107 -0.60 11.90 8.27
CA GLU A 107 -1.02 10.79 7.43
C GLU A 107 -0.46 10.89 6.02
N ALA A 108 -0.47 12.09 5.43
CA ALA A 108 0.11 12.36 4.12
C ALA A 108 1.62 12.15 4.08
N ASP A 109 2.34 12.60 5.10
CA ASP A 109 3.79 12.38 5.20
C ASP A 109 4.11 10.89 5.26
N LYS A 110 3.40 10.13 6.10
CA LYS A 110 3.56 8.68 6.21
C LYS A 110 3.20 7.97 4.91
N ALA A 111 2.12 8.38 4.24
CA ALA A 111 1.69 7.77 2.98
C ALA A 111 2.72 8.00 1.87
N VAL A 112 3.23 9.23 1.76
CA VAL A 112 4.30 9.56 0.82
C VAL A 112 5.55 8.71 1.09
N GLU A 113 5.99 8.61 2.35
CA GLU A 113 7.15 7.81 2.72
C GLU A 113 6.97 6.32 2.36
N ARG A 114 5.79 5.74 2.65
CA ARG A 114 5.47 4.35 2.27
C ARG A 114 5.55 4.14 0.77
N VAL A 115 4.94 5.03 -0.02
CA VAL A 115 4.97 4.96 -1.49
C VAL A 115 6.40 5.09 -2.01
N GLU A 116 7.19 6.04 -1.50
CA GLU A 116 8.59 6.21 -1.91
C GLU A 116 9.46 5.00 -1.59
N ASN A 117 9.22 4.33 -0.47
CA ASN A 117 9.90 3.09 -0.13
C ASN A 117 9.55 1.99 -1.15
N TYR A 118 8.26 1.79 -1.46
CA TYR A 118 7.85 0.83 -2.48
C TYR A 118 8.31 1.17 -3.90
N VAL A 119 8.40 2.45 -4.24
CA VAL A 119 8.97 2.90 -5.53
C VAL A 119 10.40 2.39 -5.70
N LYS A 120 11.24 2.46 -4.65
CA LYS A 120 12.61 1.93 -4.70
C LYS A 120 12.63 0.41 -4.92
N LEU A 121 11.69 -0.31 -4.32
CA LEU A 121 11.57 -1.77 -4.43
C LEU A 121 11.08 -2.21 -5.82
N VAL A 122 10.14 -1.47 -6.40
CA VAL A 122 9.48 -1.81 -7.67
C VAL A 122 10.20 -1.21 -8.87
N SER A 123 11.00 -0.15 -8.73
CA SER A 123 11.76 0.44 -9.83
C SER A 123 12.57 -0.55 -10.68
N PRO A 124 13.30 -1.54 -10.12
CA PRO A 124 14.01 -2.53 -10.93
C PRO A 124 13.07 -3.56 -11.60
N LEU A 125 11.84 -3.71 -11.11
CA LEU A 125 10.85 -4.68 -11.60
C LEU A 125 9.95 -4.08 -12.68
N ASN A 126 9.43 -2.87 -12.44
CA ASN A 126 8.50 -2.15 -13.28
C ASN A 126 8.77 -0.63 -13.18
N PRO A 127 9.70 -0.09 -14.00
CA PRO A 127 10.12 1.30 -13.90
C PRO A 127 9.02 2.29 -14.27
N THR A 128 8.10 1.92 -15.17
CA THR A 128 6.97 2.76 -15.56
C THR A 128 6.03 2.99 -14.38
N MET A 129 5.63 1.92 -13.70
CA MET A 129 4.76 1.99 -12.53
C MET A 129 5.42 2.73 -11.37
N ALA A 130 6.72 2.50 -11.14
CA ALA A 130 7.49 3.24 -10.14
C ALA A 130 7.56 4.74 -10.45
N SER A 131 7.70 5.13 -11.72
CA SER A 131 7.70 6.53 -12.15
C SER A 131 6.35 7.21 -11.93
N GLU A 132 5.25 6.53 -12.26
CA GLU A 132 3.89 7.04 -12.01
C GLU A 132 3.62 7.25 -10.53
N ALA A 133 3.99 6.28 -9.70
CA ALA A 133 3.87 6.39 -8.26
C ALA A 133 4.72 7.52 -7.66
N ALA A 134 5.95 7.70 -8.14
CA ALA A 134 6.79 8.81 -7.72
C ALA A 134 6.17 10.17 -8.08
N LYS A 135 5.52 10.28 -9.25
CA LYS A 135 4.78 11.50 -9.64
C LYS A 135 3.56 11.74 -8.75
N ALA A 136 2.85 10.69 -8.34
CA ALA A 136 1.72 10.81 -7.40
C ALA A 136 2.20 11.32 -6.03
N ALA A 137 3.26 10.73 -5.47
CA ALA A 137 3.88 11.18 -4.23
C ALA A 137 4.36 12.65 -4.31
N ALA A 138 5.02 13.02 -5.42
CA ALA A 138 5.44 14.41 -5.65
C ALA A 138 4.26 15.38 -5.76
N ARG A 139 3.13 14.95 -6.33
CA ARG A 139 1.91 15.76 -6.40
C ARG A 139 1.35 16.03 -5.01
N VAL A 140 1.27 15.01 -4.16
CA VAL A 140 0.82 15.16 -2.77
C VAL A 140 1.73 16.10 -1.99
N ARG A 141 3.05 15.97 -2.11
CA ARG A 141 3.99 16.93 -1.50
C ARG A 141 3.76 18.37 -1.95
N ARG A 142 3.53 18.60 -3.24
CA ARG A 142 3.19 19.94 -3.75
C ARG A 142 1.90 20.47 -3.15
N VAL A 143 0.89 19.63 -2.98
CA VAL A 143 -0.37 20.02 -2.33
C VAL A 143 -0.15 20.34 -0.86
N GLN A 144 0.68 19.58 -0.14
CA GLN A 144 1.07 19.90 1.24
C GLN A 144 1.78 21.26 1.33
N GLU A 145 2.73 21.53 0.42
CA GLU A 145 3.40 22.84 0.33
C GLU A 145 2.44 23.99 -0.06
N LEU A 146 1.46 23.72 -0.90
CA LEU A 146 0.42 24.69 -1.24
C LEU A 146 -0.51 24.96 -0.06
N LEU A 147 -0.86 23.94 0.73
CA LEU A 147 -1.67 24.10 1.94
C LEU A 147 -0.97 25.00 2.98
N LEU A 148 0.35 24.90 3.06
CA LEU A 148 1.20 25.81 3.85
C LEU A 148 1.15 27.25 3.36
N LYS A 149 1.17 27.45 2.05
CA LYS A 149 1.18 28.79 1.44
C LYS A 149 -0.22 29.41 1.38
N GLU A 150 -1.26 28.62 1.16
CA GLU A 150 -2.64 29.05 1.02
C GLU A 150 -3.58 28.07 1.76
N PRO A 151 -3.82 28.29 3.07
CA PRO A 151 -4.67 27.44 3.87
C PRO A 151 -6.14 27.60 3.48
N LYS A 152 -6.57 26.81 2.50
CA LYS A 152 -7.94 26.78 2.00
C LYS A 152 -8.54 25.39 2.19
N MET A 153 -9.85 25.35 2.46
CA MET A 153 -10.62 24.10 2.54
C MET A 153 -10.53 23.28 1.24
N SER A 154 -10.43 23.92 0.09
CA SER A 154 -10.27 23.24 -1.21
C SER A 154 -8.95 22.48 -1.30
N THR A 155 -7.85 23.10 -0.86
CA THR A 155 -6.50 22.50 -0.88
C THR A 155 -6.41 21.32 0.09
N LEU A 156 -7.08 21.39 1.23
CA LEU A 156 -7.20 20.26 2.15
C LEU A 156 -7.99 19.10 1.51
N ALA A 157 -9.10 19.39 0.82
CA ALA A 157 -9.85 18.36 0.10
C ALA A 157 -9.07 17.75 -1.09
N ASP A 158 -8.19 18.52 -1.73
CA ASP A 158 -7.24 18.00 -2.71
C ASP A 158 -6.21 17.07 -2.05
N LEU A 159 -5.73 17.41 -0.86
CA LEU A 159 -4.78 16.59 -0.10
C LEU A 159 -5.41 15.25 0.33
N GLU A 160 -6.64 15.28 0.84
CA GLU A 160 -7.40 14.07 1.22
C GLU A 160 -7.65 13.16 0.00
N ARG A 161 -7.98 13.73 -1.16
CA ARG A 161 -8.07 12.95 -2.41
C ARG A 161 -6.72 12.37 -2.84
N GLY A 162 -5.65 13.15 -2.67
CA GLY A 162 -4.29 12.68 -2.92
C GLY A 162 -3.88 11.52 -2.01
N LEU A 163 -4.31 11.52 -0.76
CA LEU A 163 -4.13 10.41 0.18
C LEU A 163 -4.81 9.12 -0.31
N GLU A 164 -6.07 9.22 -0.74
CA GLU A 164 -6.78 8.06 -1.31
C GLU A 164 -6.08 7.52 -2.57
N GLU A 165 -5.53 8.41 -3.39
CA GLU A 165 -4.72 8.04 -4.56
C GLU A 165 -3.44 7.31 -4.14
N LEU A 166 -2.70 7.83 -3.16
CA LEU A 166 -1.48 7.18 -2.65
C LEU A 166 -1.76 5.81 -2.07
N ASP A 167 -2.84 5.63 -1.33
CA ASP A 167 -3.24 4.32 -0.78
C ASP A 167 -3.51 3.29 -1.89
N ARG A 168 -4.15 3.71 -2.99
CA ARG A 168 -4.38 2.84 -4.16
C ARG A 168 -3.08 2.49 -4.85
N VAL A 169 -2.20 3.48 -5.04
CA VAL A 169 -0.88 3.31 -5.66
C VAL A 169 -0.01 2.39 -4.81
N GLU A 170 0.02 2.56 -3.49
CA GLU A 170 0.78 1.71 -2.56
C GLU A 170 0.35 0.25 -2.69
N ARG A 171 -0.97 -0.03 -2.68
CA ARG A 171 -1.50 -1.39 -2.86
C ARG A 171 -1.09 -1.99 -4.20
N ALA A 172 -1.13 -1.19 -5.26
CA ALA A 172 -0.74 -1.64 -6.59
C ALA A 172 0.76 -1.96 -6.65
N LEU A 173 1.63 -1.11 -6.10
CA LEU A 173 3.07 -1.35 -6.03
C LEU A 173 3.40 -2.61 -5.22
N ARG A 174 2.74 -2.79 -4.07
CA ARG A 174 2.88 -3.98 -3.24
C ARG A 174 2.48 -5.24 -4.00
N ALA A 175 1.35 -5.21 -4.72
CA ALA A 175 0.89 -6.34 -5.52
C ALA A 175 1.89 -6.70 -6.63
N GLU A 176 2.51 -5.70 -7.28
CA GLU A 176 3.52 -5.95 -8.32
C GLU A 176 4.80 -6.56 -7.74
N TYR A 177 5.24 -6.10 -6.56
CA TYR A 177 6.36 -6.70 -5.83
C TYR A 177 6.05 -8.16 -5.43
N GLU A 178 4.87 -8.41 -4.84
CA GLU A 178 4.44 -9.76 -4.45
C GLU A 178 4.29 -10.71 -5.65
N LYS A 179 3.86 -10.17 -6.80
CA LYS A 179 3.78 -10.92 -8.06
C LYS A 179 5.16 -11.34 -8.55
N ALA A 180 6.16 -10.45 -8.49
CA ALA A 180 7.54 -10.79 -8.84
C ALA A 180 8.10 -11.91 -7.93
N LEU A 181 7.89 -11.82 -6.62
CA LEU A 181 8.23 -12.89 -5.68
C LEU A 181 7.50 -14.20 -6.02
N GLY A 182 6.22 -14.11 -6.36
CA GLY A 182 5.40 -15.26 -6.75
C GLY A 182 5.93 -15.98 -7.99
N PHE A 183 6.44 -15.27 -8.99
CA PHE A 183 7.08 -15.89 -10.14
C PHE A 183 8.37 -16.63 -9.77
N ILE A 184 9.24 -16.00 -8.97
CA ILE A 184 10.50 -16.63 -8.54
C ILE A 184 10.21 -17.88 -7.69
N LEU A 185 9.23 -17.83 -6.79
CA LEU A 185 8.84 -18.98 -5.97
C LEU A 185 8.34 -20.15 -6.82
N ARG A 186 7.55 -19.89 -7.87
CA ARG A 186 7.12 -20.94 -8.81
C ARG A 186 8.31 -21.57 -9.54
N ASP A 187 9.22 -20.75 -10.03
CA ASP A 187 10.42 -21.22 -10.74
C ASP A 187 11.37 -21.99 -9.81
N LEU A 188 11.45 -21.58 -8.54
CA LEU A 188 12.19 -22.28 -7.49
C LEU A 188 11.58 -23.66 -7.23
N GLN A 189 10.25 -23.76 -7.10
CA GLN A 189 9.56 -25.04 -6.92
C GLN A 189 9.77 -25.96 -8.12
N ALA A 190 9.67 -25.44 -9.34
CA ALA A 190 9.94 -26.20 -10.56
C ALA A 190 11.39 -26.70 -10.60
N THR A 191 12.36 -25.84 -10.26
CA THR A 191 13.78 -26.20 -10.19
C THR A 191 14.05 -27.26 -9.12
N ARG A 192 13.42 -27.12 -7.95
CA ARG A 192 13.53 -28.10 -6.86
C ARG A 192 13.03 -29.48 -7.27
N GLU A 193 11.93 -29.53 -7.99
CA GLU A 193 11.38 -30.81 -8.45
C GLU A 193 12.31 -31.51 -9.44
N VAL A 194 12.93 -30.77 -10.36
CA VAL A 194 13.97 -31.29 -11.26
C VAL A 194 15.19 -31.76 -10.47
N ALA A 195 15.66 -30.96 -9.50
CA ALA A 195 16.81 -31.30 -8.67
C ALA A 195 16.57 -32.57 -7.82
N ARG A 196 15.37 -32.72 -7.22
CA ARG A 196 15.01 -33.94 -6.45
C ARG A 196 15.03 -35.20 -7.30
N ARG A 197 14.55 -35.11 -8.54
CA ARG A 197 14.59 -36.24 -9.49
C ARG A 197 16.02 -36.56 -9.91
N ALA A 198 16.85 -35.54 -10.12
CA ALA A 198 18.28 -35.72 -10.40
C ALA A 198 18.99 -36.41 -9.23
N VAL A 199 18.72 -36.02 -7.97
CA VAL A 199 19.25 -36.69 -6.76
C VAL A 199 18.86 -38.18 -6.73
N ALA A 200 17.64 -38.50 -7.15
CA ALA A 200 17.14 -39.88 -7.19
C ALA A 200 17.83 -40.74 -8.27
N ALA A 201 18.20 -40.14 -9.42
CA ALA A 201 18.89 -40.81 -10.52
C ALA A 201 20.43 -40.82 -10.39
N ALA A 202 20.99 -39.98 -9.51
CA ALA A 202 22.43 -39.74 -9.40
C ALA A 202 23.21 -40.88 -8.71
N VAL A 203 24.47 -41.04 -9.11
CA VAL A 203 25.46 -41.89 -8.41
C VAL A 203 25.90 -41.21 -7.11
N LEU A 204 26.40 -41.98 -6.13
CA LEU A 204 26.68 -41.56 -4.75
C LEU A 204 27.48 -40.24 -4.62
N GLN A 205 28.46 -40.00 -5.51
CA GLN A 205 29.28 -38.79 -5.51
C GLN A 205 28.49 -37.55 -5.99
N GLU A 206 27.78 -37.68 -7.12
CA GLU A 206 26.95 -36.62 -7.71
C GLU A 206 25.73 -36.30 -6.83
N LYS A 207 25.20 -37.31 -6.15
CA LYS A 207 24.10 -37.19 -5.20
C LYS A 207 24.44 -36.20 -4.08
N SER A 208 25.64 -36.29 -3.51
CA SER A 208 26.08 -35.37 -2.46
C SER A 208 26.19 -33.91 -2.91
N VAL A 209 26.51 -33.69 -4.19
CA VAL A 209 26.58 -32.34 -4.79
C VAL A 209 25.18 -31.79 -4.99
N LEU A 210 24.27 -32.58 -5.57
CA LEU A 210 22.89 -32.17 -5.81
C LEU A 210 22.10 -31.95 -4.51
N GLU A 211 22.33 -32.74 -3.46
CA GLU A 211 21.71 -32.53 -2.15
C GLU A 211 22.07 -31.16 -1.56
N ARG A 212 23.34 -30.72 -1.71
CA ARG A 212 23.76 -29.36 -1.32
C ARG A 212 23.07 -28.29 -2.16
N GLU A 213 22.85 -28.51 -3.45
CA GLU A 213 22.10 -27.56 -4.28
C GLU A 213 20.61 -27.51 -3.89
N VAL A 214 20.00 -28.64 -3.51
CA VAL A 214 18.64 -28.67 -2.96
C VAL A 214 18.55 -27.93 -1.63
N GLU A 215 19.53 -28.06 -0.74
CA GLU A 215 19.59 -27.27 0.49
C GLU A 215 19.70 -25.77 0.21
N LYS A 216 20.48 -25.36 -0.80
CA LYS A 216 20.52 -23.95 -1.23
C LYS A 216 19.16 -23.47 -1.72
N LEU A 217 18.43 -24.27 -2.49
CA LEU A 217 17.05 -23.93 -2.89
C LEU A 217 16.12 -23.75 -1.68
N ASN A 218 16.32 -24.50 -0.59
CA ASN A 218 15.54 -24.30 0.64
C ASN A 218 15.89 -22.97 1.33
N ARG A 219 17.18 -22.58 1.35
CA ARG A 219 17.61 -21.28 1.88
C ARG A 219 17.07 -20.11 1.04
N LEU A 220 17.10 -20.23 -0.29
CA LEU A 220 16.52 -19.23 -1.20
C LEU A 220 15.01 -19.10 -1.02
N GLU A 221 14.30 -20.21 -0.76
CA GLU A 221 12.87 -20.14 -0.44
C GLU A 221 12.61 -19.42 0.88
N GLN A 222 13.41 -19.67 1.92
CA GLN A 222 13.31 -18.96 3.20
C GLN A 222 13.54 -17.46 3.02
N GLU A 223 14.58 -17.08 2.27
CA GLU A 223 14.86 -15.67 1.94
C GLU A 223 13.67 -15.01 1.21
N LEU A 224 13.07 -15.68 0.23
CA LEU A 224 11.89 -15.16 -0.48
C LEU A 224 10.64 -15.05 0.40
N VAL A 225 10.46 -15.96 1.35
CA VAL A 225 9.37 -15.90 2.34
C VAL A 225 9.59 -14.73 3.32
N GLU A 226 10.83 -14.51 3.76
CA GLU A 226 11.18 -13.37 4.60
C GLU A 226 10.96 -12.03 3.87
N LEU A 227 11.32 -11.95 2.58
CA LEU A 227 11.07 -10.78 1.73
C LEU A 227 9.59 -10.45 1.56
N LYS A 228 8.69 -11.44 1.71
CA LYS A 228 7.24 -11.22 1.71
C LYS A 228 6.77 -10.53 2.99
N VAL A 229 7.43 -10.79 4.11
CA VAL A 229 7.10 -10.20 5.42
C VAL A 229 7.76 -8.83 5.57
N ASN A 230 9.03 -8.73 5.19
CA ASN A 230 9.82 -7.50 5.21
C ASN A 230 10.35 -7.19 3.80
N PRO A 231 9.63 -6.36 3.03
CA PRO A 231 10.02 -6.00 1.67
C PRO A 231 11.38 -5.31 1.62
N GLN A 232 12.30 -5.87 0.83
CA GLN A 232 13.62 -5.31 0.56
C GLN A 232 13.94 -5.34 -0.95
N PRO A 233 14.94 -4.57 -1.43
CA PRO A 233 15.30 -4.55 -2.84
C PRO A 233 15.61 -5.96 -3.34
N LEU A 234 14.90 -6.38 -4.39
CA LEU A 234 14.99 -7.73 -4.94
C LEU A 234 15.87 -7.72 -6.19
N ASP A 235 16.99 -8.45 -6.15
CA ASP A 235 17.80 -8.72 -7.33
C ASP A 235 17.28 -9.96 -8.07
N THR A 236 16.30 -9.74 -8.93
CA THR A 236 15.69 -10.83 -9.71
C THR A 236 16.71 -11.55 -10.60
N GLN A 237 17.72 -10.84 -11.12
CA GLN A 237 18.71 -11.43 -12.02
C GLN A 237 19.55 -12.47 -11.30
N LYS A 238 19.99 -12.15 -10.07
CA LYS A 238 20.74 -13.09 -9.23
C LYS A 238 19.91 -14.33 -8.91
N PHE A 239 18.63 -14.17 -8.53
CA PHE A 239 17.75 -15.32 -8.27
C PHE A 239 17.59 -16.21 -9.52
N TYR A 240 17.27 -15.64 -10.68
CA TYR A 240 17.12 -16.42 -11.90
C TYR A 240 18.44 -17.07 -12.36
N ALA A 241 19.59 -16.41 -12.16
CA ALA A 241 20.90 -16.98 -12.49
C ALA A 241 21.21 -18.21 -11.63
N GLU A 242 20.98 -18.13 -10.32
CA GLU A 242 21.17 -19.27 -9.39
C GLU A 242 20.20 -20.41 -9.70
N LEU A 243 18.90 -20.12 -9.92
CA LEU A 243 17.92 -21.13 -10.30
C LEU A 243 18.30 -21.83 -11.60
N ARG A 244 18.73 -21.08 -12.62
CA ARG A 244 19.17 -21.64 -13.90
C ARG A 244 20.40 -22.51 -13.73
N ARG A 245 21.38 -22.08 -12.94
CA ARG A 245 22.60 -22.85 -12.65
C ARG A 245 22.24 -24.20 -12.00
N ILE A 246 21.39 -24.19 -10.98
CA ILE A 246 20.98 -25.41 -10.26
C ILE A 246 20.19 -26.33 -11.19
N LYS A 247 19.26 -25.76 -11.97
CA LYS A 247 18.47 -26.50 -12.94
C LYS A 247 19.34 -27.20 -13.98
N SER A 248 20.29 -26.47 -14.59
CA SER A 248 21.19 -27.06 -15.60
C SER A 248 22.09 -28.15 -15.02
N ALA A 249 22.59 -27.99 -13.79
CA ALA A 249 23.36 -29.03 -13.12
C ALA A 249 22.51 -30.29 -12.86
N ALA A 250 21.24 -30.13 -12.46
CA ALA A 250 20.32 -31.24 -12.26
C ALA A 250 19.96 -31.96 -13.58
N GLU A 251 19.71 -31.21 -14.65
CA GLU A 251 19.43 -31.76 -15.99
C GLU A 251 20.64 -32.50 -16.56
N GLU A 252 21.86 -32.00 -16.35
CA GLU A 252 23.09 -32.67 -16.79
C GLU A 252 23.25 -34.04 -16.10
N VAL A 253 22.97 -34.12 -14.80
CA VAL A 253 23.04 -35.39 -14.05
C VAL A 253 21.96 -36.36 -14.50
N LEU A 254 20.74 -35.88 -14.80
CA LEU A 254 19.67 -36.71 -15.34
C LEU A 254 20.05 -37.29 -16.71
N ASN A 255 20.57 -36.46 -17.62
CA ASN A 255 20.94 -36.88 -18.97
C ASN A 255 22.14 -37.82 -19.01
N LYS A 256 23.07 -37.73 -18.03
CA LYS A 256 24.23 -38.62 -17.94
C LYS A 256 23.87 -40.00 -17.38
N ASN A 257 22.96 -40.07 -16.41
CA ASN A 257 22.71 -41.29 -15.64
C ASN A 257 21.49 -42.09 -16.11
N LEU A 258 20.59 -41.50 -16.90
CA LEU A 258 19.43 -42.20 -17.44
C LEU A 258 19.75 -42.79 -18.82
N ALA A 259 19.31 -44.03 -19.05
CA ALA A 259 19.35 -44.61 -20.39
C ALA A 259 18.40 -43.83 -21.33
N PRO A 260 18.63 -43.83 -22.66
CA PRO A 260 17.77 -43.12 -23.60
C PRO A 260 16.28 -43.50 -23.49
N SER A 261 15.98 -44.78 -23.26
CA SER A 261 14.61 -45.24 -23.03
C SER A 261 14.05 -44.79 -21.68
N GLU A 262 14.87 -44.69 -20.63
CA GLU A 262 14.45 -44.17 -19.32
C GLU A 262 14.17 -42.67 -19.38
N ALA A 263 14.97 -41.88 -20.13
CA ALA A 263 14.73 -40.46 -20.33
C ALA A 263 13.40 -40.20 -21.08
N LYS A 264 13.14 -40.92 -22.18
CA LYS A 264 11.88 -40.80 -22.93
C LYS A 264 10.65 -41.21 -22.13
N VAL A 265 10.78 -42.26 -21.31
CA VAL A 265 9.73 -42.72 -20.40
C VAL A 265 9.48 -41.69 -19.31
N LEU A 266 10.52 -41.11 -18.73
CA LEU A 266 10.40 -40.05 -17.73
C LEU A 266 9.64 -38.84 -18.31
N GLU A 267 10.05 -38.32 -19.47
CA GLU A 267 9.36 -37.20 -20.13
C GLU A 267 7.88 -37.50 -20.40
N SER A 268 7.57 -38.72 -20.85
CA SER A 268 6.20 -39.15 -21.12
C SER A 268 5.34 -39.19 -19.86
N VAL A 269 5.91 -39.66 -18.74
CA VAL A 269 5.25 -39.63 -17.43
C VAL A 269 5.02 -38.21 -16.95
N LEU A 270 5.98 -37.30 -17.15
CA LEU A 270 5.86 -35.89 -16.77
C LEU A 270 4.79 -35.17 -17.57
N TRP A 271 4.70 -35.46 -18.86
CA TRP A 271 3.65 -34.93 -19.72
C TRP A 271 2.26 -35.41 -19.28
N LEU A 272 2.13 -36.69 -18.92
CA LEU A 272 0.87 -37.20 -18.37
C LEU A 272 0.53 -36.52 -17.04
N ALA A 273 1.50 -36.39 -16.14
CA ALA A 273 1.30 -35.75 -14.84
C ALA A 273 0.90 -34.27 -14.95
N SER A 274 1.38 -33.54 -15.96
CA SER A 274 1.01 -32.14 -16.19
C SER A 274 -0.30 -31.97 -16.95
N SER A 275 -0.69 -32.95 -17.77
CA SER A 275 -1.91 -32.89 -18.60
C SER A 275 -3.13 -33.48 -17.91
N SER A 276 -2.95 -34.27 -16.87
CA SER A 276 -4.03 -34.93 -16.15
C SER A 276 -4.04 -34.50 -14.68
N ASP A 277 -4.95 -33.58 -14.36
CA ASP A 277 -5.30 -33.27 -12.98
C ASP A 277 -5.80 -34.55 -12.29
N SER A 278 -4.89 -35.23 -11.59
CA SER A 278 -5.18 -36.30 -10.62
C SER A 278 -5.97 -37.50 -11.16
N LYS A 279 -5.89 -37.83 -12.46
CA LYS A 279 -6.61 -39.00 -12.99
C LYS A 279 -5.90 -40.30 -12.59
N VAL A 280 -6.66 -41.21 -11.99
CA VAL A 280 -6.25 -42.60 -11.78
C VAL A 280 -6.42 -43.33 -13.10
N PHE A 281 -5.34 -43.93 -13.59
CA PHE A 281 -5.34 -44.74 -14.81
C PHE A 281 -5.34 -46.21 -14.45
N GLU A 282 -5.95 -47.05 -15.30
CA GLU A 282 -5.66 -48.47 -15.29
C GLU A 282 -4.17 -48.68 -15.62
N PHE A 283 -3.49 -49.59 -14.93
CA PHE A 283 -2.04 -49.72 -15.03
C PHE A 283 -1.59 -50.09 -16.45
N SER A 284 -2.34 -50.96 -17.14
CA SER A 284 -2.13 -51.31 -18.55
C SER A 284 -2.19 -50.09 -19.45
N ASP A 285 -3.25 -49.30 -19.33
CA ASP A 285 -3.47 -48.09 -20.14
C ASP A 285 -2.39 -47.05 -19.89
N PHE A 286 -1.98 -46.87 -18.63
CA PHE A 286 -0.87 -45.99 -18.27
C PHE A 286 0.43 -46.39 -18.97
N VAL A 287 0.79 -47.67 -18.91
CA VAL A 287 2.00 -48.19 -19.55
C VAL A 287 1.92 -48.03 -21.07
N GLU A 288 0.78 -48.31 -21.70
CA GLU A 288 0.61 -48.12 -23.14
C GLU A 288 0.73 -46.65 -23.56
N LEU A 289 0.13 -45.73 -22.81
CA LEU A 289 0.21 -44.28 -23.08
C LEU A 289 1.66 -43.78 -22.99
N VAL A 290 2.39 -44.21 -21.96
CA VAL A 290 3.81 -43.88 -21.77
C VAL A 290 4.67 -44.47 -22.89
N ALA A 291 4.44 -45.74 -23.26
CA ALA A 291 5.18 -46.43 -24.32
C ALA A 291 4.97 -45.77 -25.69
N ARG A 292 3.72 -45.47 -26.06
CA ARG A 292 3.38 -44.81 -27.33
C ARG A 292 3.97 -43.41 -27.41
N ARG A 293 3.91 -42.64 -26.33
CA ARG A 293 4.42 -41.26 -26.30
C ARG A 293 5.94 -41.21 -26.32
N GLY A 294 6.59 -42.13 -25.60
CA GLY A 294 8.05 -42.25 -25.55
C GLY A 294 8.65 -42.94 -26.78
N GLU A 295 7.83 -43.43 -27.72
CA GLU A 295 8.28 -44.22 -28.87
C GLU A 295 9.19 -45.40 -28.46
N VAL A 296 8.80 -46.09 -27.38
CA VAL A 296 9.50 -47.26 -26.83
C VAL A 296 8.57 -48.46 -26.79
N GLY A 297 9.11 -49.66 -26.94
CA GLY A 297 8.31 -50.89 -26.82
C GLY A 297 7.70 -51.04 -25.43
N THR A 298 6.49 -51.60 -25.32
CA THR A 298 5.74 -51.71 -24.05
C THR A 298 6.53 -52.41 -22.94
N SER A 299 7.29 -53.46 -23.29
CA SER A 299 8.17 -54.17 -22.35
C SER A 299 9.34 -53.31 -21.88
N GLU A 300 9.91 -52.51 -22.77
CA GLU A 300 11.02 -51.59 -22.46
C GLU A 300 10.52 -50.43 -21.59
N ALA A 301 9.33 -49.88 -21.88
CA ALA A 301 8.68 -48.88 -21.07
C ALA A 301 8.38 -49.38 -19.64
N LEU A 302 7.91 -50.61 -19.49
CA LEU A 302 7.72 -51.26 -18.18
C LEU A 302 9.02 -51.40 -17.39
N SER A 303 10.10 -51.87 -18.04
CA SER A 303 11.41 -52.00 -17.40
C SER A 303 11.98 -50.63 -16.99
N ALA A 304 11.85 -49.63 -17.84
CA ALA A 304 12.27 -48.26 -17.56
C ALA A 304 11.45 -47.64 -16.42
N LEU A 305 10.11 -47.77 -16.43
CA LEU A 305 9.23 -47.33 -15.35
C LEU A 305 9.60 -47.98 -14.02
N TYR A 306 9.88 -49.29 -14.01
CA TYR A 306 10.31 -50.00 -12.81
C TYR A 306 11.63 -49.44 -12.26
N ARG A 307 12.64 -49.21 -13.11
CA ARG A 307 13.93 -48.66 -12.68
C ARG A 307 13.82 -47.23 -12.18
N LEU A 308 13.10 -46.37 -12.90
CA LEU A 308 12.81 -45.00 -12.49
C LEU A 308 12.05 -44.96 -11.16
N SER A 309 11.12 -45.89 -10.95
CA SER A 309 10.38 -45.99 -9.70
C SER A 309 11.23 -46.51 -8.55
N LYS A 310 12.05 -47.54 -8.79
CA LYS A 310 12.97 -48.10 -7.81
C LYS A 310 14.02 -47.07 -7.35
N ASN A 311 14.50 -46.23 -8.26
CA ASN A 311 15.46 -45.19 -7.96
C ASN A 311 14.80 -43.96 -7.32
N GLY A 312 13.46 -43.87 -7.32
CA GLY A 312 12.70 -42.77 -6.73
C GLY A 312 12.54 -41.55 -7.65
N ALA A 313 12.95 -41.64 -8.91
CA ALA A 313 12.78 -40.58 -9.91
C ALA A 313 11.30 -40.41 -10.33
N VAL A 314 10.50 -41.48 -10.24
CA VAL A 314 9.05 -41.47 -10.47
C VAL A 314 8.34 -42.19 -9.33
N LYS A 315 7.33 -41.56 -8.74
CA LYS A 315 6.47 -42.21 -7.73
C LYS A 315 5.18 -42.71 -8.38
N VAL A 316 5.14 -44.00 -8.73
CA VAL A 316 3.91 -44.65 -9.21
C VAL A 316 3.13 -45.16 -8.00
N VAL A 317 1.93 -44.63 -7.77
CA VAL A 317 1.04 -45.08 -6.68
C VAL A 317 -0.03 -45.99 -7.29
N VAL A 318 0.04 -47.28 -6.97
CA VAL A 318 -0.94 -48.28 -7.44
C VAL A 318 -2.03 -48.42 -6.39
N ARG A 319 -3.29 -48.17 -6.77
CA ARG A 319 -4.46 -48.45 -5.93
C ARG A 319 -5.15 -49.70 -6.48
N VAL A 320 -5.16 -50.78 -5.70
CA VAL A 320 -5.94 -51.98 -6.04
C VAL A 320 -7.39 -51.67 -5.69
N LEU A 321 -8.24 -51.53 -6.71
CA LEU A 321 -9.69 -51.44 -6.53
C LEU A 321 -10.21 -52.87 -6.30
N ALA A 322 -10.70 -53.11 -5.08
CA ALA A 322 -11.39 -54.35 -4.72
C ALA A 322 -12.83 -54.33 -5.24
#